data_AF-A0A0R3QBE9-F1
#
_entry.id   AF-A0A0R3QBE9-F1
#
_cell.length_a   1.000
_cell.length_b   1.000
_cell.length_c   1.000
_cell.angle_alpha   90.00
_cell.angle_beta   90.00
_cell.angle_gamma   90.00
#
_symmetry.space_group_name_H-M   'P 1'
#
loop_
_entity.id
_entity.type
_entity.pdbx_description
1 polymer ?
#
loop_
_entity_poly.entity_id
_entity_poly.type
_entity_poly.pdbx_seq_one_letter_code
_entity_poly.pdbx_strand_id
1 'polypeptide(L)'
;MNDSSHTTNYKRAWETIKQCQGIVVPGGFGGRGVEGKIAVCKYARENNIPFLGICLGMQCAVIEFARNVCGIKGANSTEFDMTVVGEQQVDDKF
;
A
#
# COMPACT_ATOMS: atom_id res chain seq x y z
N MET A 1 5.34 -7.67 -28.32
CA MET A 1 3.93 -7.23 -28.19
C MET A 1 3.95 -5.89 -27.47
N ASN A 2 3.31 -4.85 -28.01
CA ASN A 2 3.62 -3.44 -27.72
C ASN A 2 3.13 -3.00 -26.33
N ASP A 3 4.07 -2.68 -25.42
CA ASP A 3 3.92 -2.31 -24.00
C ASP A 3 3.43 -0.86 -23.74
N SER A 4 2.92 -0.21 -24.79
CA SER A 4 2.58 1.22 -24.78
C SER A 4 1.24 1.54 -24.09
N SER A 5 0.27 0.62 -24.11
CA SER A 5 -1.06 0.83 -23.50
C SER A 5 -1.05 0.70 -21.97
N HIS A 6 -0.35 -0.30 -21.43
CA HIS A 6 -0.21 -0.52 -19.98
C HIS A 6 0.53 0.65 -19.31
N THR A 7 1.62 1.10 -19.93
CA THR A 7 2.38 2.27 -19.49
C THR A 7 1.51 3.54 -19.47
N THR A 8 0.68 3.73 -20.51
CA THR A 8 -0.21 4.90 -20.60
C THR A 8 -1.26 4.90 -19.49
N ASN A 9 -1.90 3.75 -19.24
CA ASN A 9 -2.91 3.62 -18.18
C ASN A 9 -2.31 3.81 -16.78
N TYR A 10 -1.11 3.26 -16.54
CA TYR A 10 -0.38 3.46 -15.29
C TYR A 10 -0.08 4.94 -15.03
N LYS A 11 0.44 5.66 -16.03
CA LYS A 11 0.73 7.10 -15.91
C LYS A 11 -0.52 7.91 -15.59
N ARG A 12 -1.61 7.67 -16.34
CA ARG A 12 -2.89 8.36 -16.15
C ARG A 12 -3.48 8.12 -14.75
N ALA A 13 -3.35 6.91 -14.22
CA ALA A 13 -3.79 6.60 -12.85
C ALA A 13 -3.04 7.45 -11.82
N TRP A 14 -1.72 7.57 -11.95
CA TRP A 14 -0.92 8.40 -11.05
C TRP A 14 -1.16 9.90 -11.22
N GLU A 15 -1.35 10.38 -12.44
CA GLU A 15 -1.72 11.79 -12.69
C GLU A 15 -3.02 12.15 -11.98
N THR A 16 -4.01 11.26 -12.05
CA THR A 16 -5.29 11.42 -11.32
C THR A 16 -5.06 11.49 -9.81
N ILE A 17 -4.30 10.55 -9.24
CA ILE A 17 -4.03 10.49 -7.80
C ILE A 17 -3.30 11.75 -7.31
N LYS A 18 -2.34 12.26 -8.09
CA LYS A 18 -1.56 13.46 -7.73
C LYS A 18 -2.39 14.73 -7.66
N GLN A 19 -3.55 14.76 -8.30
CA GLN A 19 -4.47 15.89 -8.30
C GLN A 19 -5.49 15.85 -7.16
N CYS A 20 -5.55 14.75 -6.39
CA CYS A 20 -6.52 14.58 -5.31
C CYS A 20 -6.11 15.33 -4.03
N GLN A 21 -7.06 15.98 -3.37
CA GLN A 21 -6.90 16.63 -2.06
C GLN A 21 -7.20 15.69 -0.89
N GLY A 22 -7.62 14.46 -1.17
CA GLY A 22 -7.88 13.42 -0.20
C GLY A 22 -7.98 12.06 -0.88
N ILE A 23 -7.59 11.01 -0.18
CA ILE A 23 -7.53 9.65 -0.73
C ILE A 23 -8.35 8.72 0.17
N VAL A 24 -9.27 7.97 -0.43
CA VAL A 24 -9.99 6.89 0.25
C VAL A 24 -9.54 5.57 -0.37
N VAL A 25 -8.92 4.71 0.43
CA VAL A 25 -8.59 3.35 0.01
C VAL A 25 -9.67 2.41 0.56
N PRO A 26 -10.53 1.85 -0.30
CA PRO A 26 -11.62 1.00 0.14
C PRO A 26 -11.11 -0.38 0.57
N GLY A 27 -12.04 -1.14 1.17
CA GLY A 27 -11.86 -2.55 1.45
C GLY A 27 -11.61 -3.40 0.19
N GLY A 28 -11.46 -4.69 0.41
CA GLY A 28 -11.25 -5.68 -0.64
C GLY A 28 -10.91 -7.02 -0.01
N PHE A 29 -10.74 -8.03 -0.85
CA PHE A 29 -10.43 -9.39 -0.42
C PHE A 29 -9.36 -9.99 -1.34
N GLY A 30 -8.40 -10.71 -0.74
CA GLY A 30 -7.30 -11.35 -1.45
C GLY A 30 -6.23 -10.38 -1.97
N GLY A 31 -5.15 -10.92 -2.52
CA GLY A 31 -3.91 -10.16 -2.77
C GLY A 31 -3.89 -9.25 -4.01
N ARG A 32 -4.92 -9.29 -4.86
CA ARG A 32 -4.93 -8.51 -6.11
C ARG A 32 -4.99 -7.01 -5.82
N GLY A 33 -3.99 -6.27 -6.32
CA GLY A 33 -3.92 -4.82 -6.20
C GLY A 33 -3.46 -4.30 -4.84
N VAL A 34 -3.08 -5.18 -3.90
CA VAL A 34 -2.60 -4.79 -2.56
C VAL A 34 -1.36 -3.91 -2.64
N GLU A 35 -0.35 -4.27 -3.43
CA GLU A 35 0.86 -3.45 -3.58
C GLU A 35 0.59 -2.08 -4.22
N GLY A 36 -0.42 -1.99 -5.11
CA GLY A 36 -0.88 -0.71 -5.63
C GLY A 36 -1.51 0.17 -4.54
N LYS A 37 -2.35 -0.43 -3.67
CA LYS A 37 -2.93 0.27 -2.51
C LYS A 37 -1.85 0.72 -1.53
N ILE A 38 -0.86 -0.13 -1.23
CA ILE A 38 0.29 0.21 -0.36
C ILE A 38 1.08 1.38 -0.94
N ALA A 39 1.35 1.39 -2.26
CA ALA A 39 2.03 2.50 -2.92
C ALA A 39 1.27 3.83 -2.79
N VAL A 40 -0.07 3.79 -2.86
CA VAL A 40 -0.91 4.97 -2.64
C VAL A 40 -0.90 5.42 -1.18
N CYS A 41 -0.88 4.49 -0.21
CA CYS A 41 -0.73 4.83 1.21
C CYS A 41 0.57 5.59 1.46
N LYS A 42 1.68 5.13 0.86
CA LYS A 42 2.99 5.78 0.95
C LYS A 42 2.94 7.18 0.36
N TYR A 43 2.38 7.32 -0.83
CA TYR A 43 2.23 8.61 -1.49
C TYR A 43 1.42 9.59 -0.63
N ALA A 44 0.30 9.15 -0.05
CA ALA A 44 -0.52 9.98 0.82
C ALA A 44 0.26 10.48 2.05
N ARG A 45 0.98 9.56 2.73
CA ARG A 45 1.79 9.87 3.92
C ARG A 45 2.93 10.85 3.60
N GLU A 46 3.69 10.62 2.54
CA GLU A 46 4.85 11.43 2.19
C GLU A 46 4.49 12.83 1.69
N ASN A 47 3.26 13.01 1.20
CA ASN A 47 2.79 14.29 0.67
C ASN A 47 1.76 14.98 1.59
N ASN A 48 1.57 14.48 2.81
CA ASN A 48 0.61 15.01 3.80
C ASN A 48 -0.83 15.15 3.26
N ILE A 49 -1.26 14.18 2.44
CA ILE A 49 -2.61 14.17 1.86
C ILE A 49 -3.56 13.47 2.83
N PRO A 50 -4.72 14.09 3.17
CA PRO A 50 -5.75 13.43 3.97
C PRO A 50 -6.11 12.04 3.43
N PHE A 51 -6.09 11.04 4.32
CA PHE A 51 -6.23 9.62 3.95
C PHE A 51 -7.28 8.92 4.82
N LEU A 52 -8.14 8.11 4.21
CA LEU A 52 -9.05 7.20 4.90
C LEU A 52 -8.89 5.77 4.35
N GLY A 53 -8.38 4.86 5.20
CA GLY A 53 -8.29 3.43 4.89
C GLY A 53 -9.47 2.67 5.50
N ILE A 54 -10.23 1.96 4.67
CA ILE A 54 -11.38 1.16 5.11
C ILE A 54 -11.03 -0.32 5.01
N CYS A 55 -11.13 -1.07 6.12
CA CYS A 55 -10.88 -2.52 6.16
C CYS A 55 -9.49 -2.86 5.57
N LEU A 56 -9.40 -3.53 4.42
CA LEU A 56 -8.14 -3.77 3.72
C LEU A 56 -7.34 -2.47 3.47
N GLY A 57 -7.99 -1.34 3.24
CA GLY A 57 -7.29 -0.05 3.11
C GLY A 57 -6.51 0.33 4.37
N MET A 58 -7.04 0.02 5.56
CA MET A 58 -6.33 0.19 6.83
C MET A 58 -5.16 -0.80 6.93
N GLN A 59 -5.37 -2.08 6.56
CA GLN A 59 -4.28 -3.07 6.56
C GLN A 59 -3.11 -2.63 5.65
N CYS A 60 -3.40 -2.14 4.43
CA CYS A 60 -2.39 -1.63 3.51
C CYS A 60 -1.61 -0.43 4.09
N ALA A 61 -2.29 0.47 4.81
CA ALA A 61 -1.64 1.60 5.46
C ALA A 61 -0.69 1.16 6.59
N VAL A 62 -1.10 0.19 7.41
CA VAL A 62 -0.25 -0.39 8.46
C VAL A 62 0.98 -1.08 7.85
N ILE A 63 0.80 -1.87 6.79
CA ILE A 63 1.91 -2.52 6.07
C ILE A 63 2.87 -1.48 5.52
N GLU A 64 2.36 -0.41 4.88
CA GLU A 64 3.20 0.68 4.38
C GLU A 64 4.04 1.32 5.47
N PHE A 65 3.40 1.66 6.59
CA PHE A 65 4.08 2.31 7.71
C PHE A 65 5.13 1.39 8.35
N ALA A 66 4.81 0.12 8.55
CA ALA A 66 5.75 -0.87 9.06
C ALA A 66 7.00 -1.01 8.16
N ARG A 67 6.80 -1.10 6.84
CA ARG A 67 7.90 -1.25 5.86
C ARG A 67 8.77 0.01 5.73
N ASN A 68 8.15 1.19 5.75
CA ASN A 68 8.83 2.44 5.38
C ASN A 68 9.25 3.31 6.58
N VAL A 69 8.50 3.27 7.68
CA VAL A 69 8.77 4.06 8.89
C VAL A 69 9.40 3.21 9.99
N CYS A 70 8.83 2.03 10.28
CA CYS A 70 9.36 1.15 11.34
C CYS A 70 10.53 0.27 10.87
N GLY A 71 10.84 0.24 9.57
CA GLY A 71 11.97 -0.54 9.04
C GLY A 71 11.73 -2.04 8.87
N ILE A 72 10.53 -2.55 9.15
CA ILE A 72 10.15 -3.96 9.05
C ILE A 72 9.85 -4.31 7.58
N LYS A 73 10.90 -4.49 6.77
CA LYS A 73 10.78 -4.63 5.30
C LYS A 73 9.90 -5.80 4.86
N GLY A 74 9.86 -6.88 5.65
CA GLY A 74 9.05 -8.07 5.39
C GLY A 74 7.60 -7.99 5.89
N ALA A 75 7.16 -6.87 6.49
CA ALA A 75 5.81 -6.76 7.02
C ALA A 75 4.76 -7.01 5.92
N ASN A 76 3.78 -7.87 6.20
CA ASN A 76 2.73 -8.26 5.27
C ASN A 76 1.54 -8.85 6.03
N SER A 77 0.40 -9.09 5.37
CA SER A 77 -0.77 -9.74 5.98
C SER A 77 -0.77 -11.22 5.66
N THR A 78 -1.11 -12.05 6.66
CA THR A 78 -1.36 -13.49 6.46
C THR A 78 -2.57 -13.76 5.54
N GLU A 79 -3.40 -12.74 5.29
CA GLU A 79 -4.46 -12.78 4.26
C GLU A 79 -3.88 -12.98 2.84
N PHE A 80 -2.66 -12.51 2.57
CA PHE A 80 -2.03 -12.55 1.24
C PHE A 80 -0.80 -13.44 1.19
N ASP A 81 -0.12 -13.61 2.32
CA ASP A 81 1.09 -14.39 2.42
C ASP A 81 1.09 -15.21 3.71
N MET A 82 0.73 -16.48 3.59
CA MET A 82 0.67 -17.42 4.72
C MET A 82 2.06 -17.84 5.22
N THR A 83 3.14 -17.47 4.52
CA THR A 83 4.51 -17.82 4.93
C THR A 83 5.11 -16.83 5.92
N VAL A 84 4.43 -15.70 6.13
CA VAL A 84 4.78 -14.67 7.09
C VAL A 84 4.73 -15.25 8.51
N VAL A 85 5.89 -15.26 9.18
CA VAL A 85 6.02 -15.71 10.56
C VAL A 85 5.96 -14.50 11.49
N GLY A 86 5.17 -14.56 12.56
CA GLY A 86 4.94 -13.39 13.45
C GLY A 86 6.22 -12.80 14.04
N GLU A 87 7.21 -13.63 14.33
CA GLU A 87 8.54 -13.24 14.83
C GLU A 87 9.34 -12.41 13.82
N GLN A 88 9.06 -12.54 12.51
CA GLN A 88 9.69 -11.74 11.46
C GLN A 88 8.98 -10.40 11.22
N GLN A 89 7.88 -10.15 11.93
CA GLN A 89 7.07 -8.93 11.85
C GLN A 89 7.22 -8.02 13.07
N VAL A 90 8.04 -8.41 14.03
CA VAL A 90 8.41 -7.63 15.21
C VAL A 90 9.87 -7.21 15.07
N ASP A 91 10.16 -5.96 15.39
CA ASP A 91 11.53 -5.46 15.50
C ASP A 91 11.97 -5.71 16.94
N ASP A 92 13.00 -6.53 17.16
CA ASP A 92 13.57 -6.85 18.49
C ASP A 92 14.26 -5.63 19.16
N LYS A 93 14.03 -4.42 18.65
CA LYS A 93 14.71 -3.18 19.05
C LYS A 93 13.94 -2.34 20.09
N PHE A 94 13.03 -2.95 20.84
CA PHE A 94 12.33 -2.30 21.94
C PHE A 94 12.54 -3.05 23.26
#